data_AF-A0A445DG13-F1
#
_entry.id   AF-A0A445DG13-F1
#
_cell.length_a   1.000
_cell.length_b   1.000
_cell.length_c   1.000
_cell.angle_alpha   90.00
_cell.angle_beta   90.00
_cell.angle_gamma   90.00
#
_symmetry.space_group_name_H-M   'P 1'
#
loop_
_entity.id
_entity.type
_entity.pdbx_description
1 polymer ?
#
loop_
_entity_poly.entity_id
_entity_poly.type
_entity_poly.pdbx_seq_one_letter_code
_entity_poly.pdbx_strand_id
1 'polypeptide(L)'
;MPFRECTITLQDVAYQIALPVDGQAVFGCMTDFHLHIKGARLAWEWFEDLFGELPPPDKRKLYTVHFTWFHERFRVLPADASEETVRIYARAYIMMLLSTQLFMYKSANRVHLCWLPFVARLDNMGSYSWGAAALAWLYRCKCRVANRNVTNLAGPLQLLSSWIFWRFPTLRTQGFDAGARKLHSHYVISHN
;
A
#
# COMPACT_ATOMS: atom_id res chain seq x y z
N MET A 1 -24.10 -25.26 6.64
CA MET A 1 -23.99 -23.79 6.46
C MET A 1 -24.67 -23.42 5.15
N PRO A 2 -25.51 -22.36 5.06
CA PRO A 2 -25.95 -21.88 3.76
C PRO A 2 -24.76 -21.17 3.09
N PHE A 3 -24.54 -21.48 1.81
CA PHE A 3 -23.57 -20.82 0.95
C PHE A 3 -23.91 -19.33 0.85
N ARG A 4 -23.37 -18.51 1.75
CA ARG A 4 -23.27 -17.06 1.57
C ARG A 4 -21.85 -16.73 1.16
N GLU A 5 -21.74 -15.95 0.09
CA GLU A 5 -20.52 -15.54 -0.62
C GLU A 5 -19.28 -15.48 0.27
N CYS A 6 -18.28 -16.31 -0.06
CA CYS A 6 -16.97 -16.35 0.61
C CYS A 6 -16.05 -15.27 0.00
N THR A 7 -16.55 -14.04 -0.04
CA THR A 7 -16.00 -12.92 -0.81
C THR A 7 -15.78 -11.74 0.13
N ILE A 8 -14.59 -11.12 0.09
CA ILE A 8 -14.25 -9.97 0.94
C ILE A 8 -14.97 -8.74 0.38
N THR A 9 -15.79 -8.09 1.20
CA THR A 9 -16.55 -6.91 0.78
C THR A 9 -15.81 -5.61 1.11
N LEU A 10 -16.24 -4.48 0.53
CA LEU A 10 -15.70 -3.15 0.90
C LEU A 10 -15.94 -2.83 2.38
N GLN A 11 -17.07 -3.29 2.95
CA GLN A 11 -17.37 -3.11 4.36
C GLN A 11 -16.36 -3.85 5.26
N ASP A 12 -15.96 -5.06 4.86
CA ASP A 12 -14.90 -5.81 5.56
C ASP A 12 -13.55 -5.05 5.52
N VAL A 13 -13.23 -4.42 4.38
CA VAL A 13 -11.98 -3.65 4.21
C VAL A 13 -11.98 -2.38 5.06
N ALA A 14 -13.07 -1.62 5.04
CA ALA A 14 -13.24 -0.43 5.87
C ALA A 14 -13.07 -0.75 7.35
N TYR A 15 -13.69 -1.84 7.81
CA TYR A 15 -13.66 -2.25 9.20
C TYR A 15 -12.29 -2.83 9.64
N GLN A 16 -11.60 -3.57 8.76
CA GLN A 16 -10.38 -4.28 9.12
C GLN A 16 -9.09 -3.47 8.93
N ILE A 17 -9.03 -2.58 7.93
CA ILE A 17 -7.81 -1.81 7.62
C ILE A 17 -7.98 -0.32 7.97
N ALA A 18 -9.20 0.16 8.24
CA ALA A 18 -9.50 1.57 8.45
C ALA A 18 -9.02 2.48 7.29
N LEU A 19 -8.94 1.94 6.07
CA LEU A 19 -8.66 2.72 4.87
C LEU A 19 -9.97 3.28 4.28
N PRO A 20 -9.94 4.50 3.69
CA PRO A 20 -11.10 5.05 2.99
C PRO A 20 -11.54 4.13 1.85
N VAL A 21 -12.82 3.76 1.85
CA VAL A 21 -13.46 2.97 0.79
C VAL A 21 -14.30 3.82 -0.17
N ASP A 22 -14.52 5.08 0.20
CA ASP A 22 -15.17 6.10 -0.60
C ASP A 22 -14.13 7.12 -1.08
N GLY A 23 -14.39 7.75 -2.22
CA GLY A 23 -13.52 8.78 -2.79
C GLY A 23 -13.00 8.48 -4.19
N GLN A 24 -11.97 9.21 -4.59
CA GLN A 24 -11.40 9.14 -5.94
C GLN A 24 -10.75 7.78 -6.20
N ALA A 25 -10.94 7.24 -7.41
CA ALA A 25 -10.33 5.98 -7.80
C ALA A 25 -8.80 6.12 -7.88
N VAL A 26 -8.08 5.15 -7.33
CA VAL A 26 -6.63 5.01 -7.51
C VAL A 26 -6.38 4.34 -8.88
N PHE A 27 -6.51 5.12 -9.96
CA PHE A 27 -6.34 4.64 -11.34
C PHE A 27 -4.91 4.94 -11.88
N GLY A 28 -4.49 4.24 -12.94
CA GLY A 28 -3.28 4.58 -13.73
C GLY A 28 -1.92 4.11 -13.19
N CYS A 29 -1.72 4.03 -11.88
CA CYS A 29 -0.42 3.69 -11.24
C CYS A 29 0.13 2.30 -11.66
N MET A 30 -0.75 1.30 -11.77
CA MET A 30 -0.32 -0.10 -11.85
C MET A 30 -0.29 -0.67 -13.27
N THR A 31 -0.74 0.09 -14.27
CA THR A 31 -0.82 -0.36 -15.67
C THR A 31 -0.22 0.67 -16.62
N ASP A 32 -0.49 1.96 -16.40
CA ASP A 32 -0.22 3.03 -17.37
C ASP A 32 0.64 4.16 -16.80
N PHE A 33 1.39 3.89 -15.73
CA PHE A 33 2.22 4.91 -15.08
C PHE A 33 3.20 5.59 -16.05
N HIS A 34 3.74 4.82 -16.99
CA HIS A 34 4.61 5.30 -18.06
C HIS A 34 3.91 6.19 -19.10
N LEU A 35 2.57 6.17 -19.16
CA LEU A 35 1.76 7.10 -19.96
C LEU A 35 1.46 8.38 -19.18
N HIS A 36 1.32 8.30 -17.85
CA HIS A 36 1.03 9.44 -16.98
C HIS A 36 2.26 10.32 -16.75
N ILE A 37 3.45 9.73 -16.66
CA ILE A 37 4.71 10.46 -16.67
C ILE A 37 5.37 10.24 -18.04
N LYS A 38 5.64 11.31 -18.80
CA LYS A 38 6.27 11.25 -20.13
C LYS A 38 7.74 10.75 -20.05
N GLY A 39 7.93 9.46 -19.78
CA GLY A 39 9.23 8.79 -19.78
C GLY A 39 9.92 8.68 -18.41
N ALA A 40 10.82 7.70 -18.29
CA ALA A 40 11.55 7.39 -17.07
C ALA A 40 12.39 8.55 -16.53
N ARG A 41 12.94 9.40 -17.40
CA ARG A 41 13.77 10.54 -16.98
C ARG A 41 12.96 11.52 -16.12
N LEU A 42 11.75 11.89 -16.57
CA LEU A 42 10.86 12.78 -15.84
C LEU A 42 10.40 12.17 -14.49
N ALA A 43 10.26 10.84 -14.42
CA ALA A 43 9.91 10.18 -13.16
C ALA A 43 11.04 10.28 -12.12
N TRP A 44 12.29 10.24 -12.58
CA TRP A 44 13.46 10.40 -11.69
C TRP A 44 13.73 11.86 -11.35
N GLU A 45 13.54 12.80 -12.28
CA GLU A 45 13.57 14.24 -11.98
C GLU A 45 12.53 14.58 -10.90
N TRP A 46 11.29 14.11 -11.05
CA TRP A 46 10.26 14.31 -10.03
C TRP A 46 10.56 13.58 -8.70
N PHE A 47 11.26 12.43 -8.75
CA PHE A 47 11.75 11.79 -7.54
C PHE A 47 12.73 12.70 -6.80
N GLU A 48 13.70 13.27 -7.51
CA GLU A 48 14.68 14.19 -6.94
C GLU A 48 14.01 15.44 -6.37
N ASP A 49 13.01 16.01 -7.06
CA ASP A 49 12.24 17.15 -6.55
C ASP A 49 11.51 16.85 -5.23
N LEU A 50 10.99 15.63 -5.06
CA LEU A 50 10.23 15.26 -3.87
C LEU A 50 11.09 14.77 -2.70
N PHE A 51 12.28 14.24 -2.97
CA PHE A 51 13.14 13.59 -1.98
C PHE A 51 14.49 14.30 -1.76
N GLY A 52 14.85 15.25 -2.62
CA GLY A 52 16.09 16.02 -2.58
C GLY A 52 17.33 15.28 -3.07
N GLU A 53 17.22 13.98 -3.36
CA GLU A 53 18.35 13.17 -3.83
C GLU A 53 17.89 12.00 -4.70
N LEU A 54 18.79 11.52 -5.55
CA LEU A 54 18.59 10.32 -6.35
C LEU A 54 19.28 9.11 -5.73
N PRO A 55 18.64 7.91 -5.77
CA PRO A 55 19.31 6.69 -5.41
C PRO A 55 20.50 6.40 -6.35
N PRO A 56 21.53 5.68 -5.88
CA PRO A 56 22.62 5.22 -6.71
C PRO A 56 22.14 4.47 -7.97
N PRO A 57 22.84 4.57 -9.12
CA PRO A 57 22.46 3.91 -10.37
C PRO A 57 22.16 2.41 -10.23
N ASP A 58 22.92 1.67 -9.41
CA ASP A 58 22.73 0.24 -9.16
C ASP A 58 21.47 -0.09 -8.35
N LYS A 59 20.95 0.89 -7.61
CA LYS A 59 19.68 0.78 -6.87
C LYS A 59 18.47 1.16 -7.72
N ARG A 60 18.68 1.80 -8.87
CA ARG A 60 17.61 2.20 -9.81
C ARG A 60 17.41 1.14 -10.88
N LYS A 61 16.15 0.87 -11.23
CA LYS A 61 15.79 0.02 -12.35
C LYS A 61 14.48 0.48 -12.93
N LEU A 62 14.51 0.98 -14.17
CA LEU A 62 13.33 1.49 -14.87
C LEU A 62 12.57 2.52 -14.00
N TYR A 63 11.40 2.15 -13.45
CA TYR A 63 10.56 2.97 -12.56
C TYR A 63 10.56 2.48 -11.11
N THR A 64 11.64 1.84 -10.66
CA THR A 64 11.68 1.22 -9.32
C THR A 64 13.01 1.46 -8.61
N VAL A 65 12.95 1.66 -7.30
CA VAL A 65 14.09 1.78 -6.39
C VAL A 65 14.21 0.52 -5.55
N HIS A 66 15.43 0.08 -5.25
CA HIS A 66 15.66 -1.03 -4.33
C HIS A 66 15.16 -0.69 -2.91
N PHE A 67 14.33 -1.54 -2.32
CA PHE A 67 13.70 -1.27 -1.02
C PHE A 67 14.73 -1.05 0.09
N THR A 68 15.82 -1.81 0.12
CA THR A 68 16.83 -1.65 1.18
C THR A 68 17.47 -0.26 1.19
N TRP A 69 17.71 0.34 0.03
CA TRP A 69 18.25 1.70 -0.03
C TRP A 69 17.22 2.69 0.51
N PHE A 70 15.96 2.53 0.09
CA PHE A 70 14.85 3.37 0.52
C PHE A 70 14.63 3.32 2.03
N HIS A 71 14.65 2.10 2.58
CA HIS A 71 14.54 1.86 4.01
C HIS A 71 15.70 2.50 4.76
N GLU A 72 16.95 2.18 4.43
CA GLU A 72 18.09 2.73 5.17
C GLU A 72 18.17 4.25 5.09
N ARG A 73 17.80 4.85 3.96
CA ARG A 73 17.84 6.30 3.78
C ARG A 73 16.82 7.06 4.63
N PHE A 74 15.63 6.48 4.81
CA PHE A 74 14.52 7.15 5.48
C PHE A 74 14.15 6.50 6.83
N ARG A 75 14.95 5.55 7.33
CA ARG A 75 14.68 4.82 8.59
C ARG A 75 14.70 5.72 9.82
N VAL A 76 15.57 6.71 9.87
CA VAL A 76 15.79 7.55 11.05
C VAL A 76 15.57 9.00 10.69
N LEU A 77 14.50 9.59 11.21
CA LEU A 77 14.25 11.02 11.10
C LEU A 77 15.25 11.77 12.00
N PRO A 78 15.92 12.83 11.50
CA PRO A 78 16.75 13.69 12.33
C PRO A 78 15.95 14.31 13.48
N ALA A 79 16.57 14.49 14.65
CA ALA A 79 15.90 15.01 15.84
C ALA A 79 15.47 16.49 15.69
N ASP A 80 16.18 17.22 14.84
CA ASP A 80 16.00 18.64 14.51
C ASP A 80 15.36 18.84 13.12
N ALA A 81 14.62 17.83 12.64
CA ALA A 81 14.01 17.86 11.31
C ALA A 81 13.03 19.03 11.14
N SER A 82 13.22 19.80 10.06
CA SER A 82 12.23 20.78 9.61
C SER A 82 10.93 20.12 9.18
N GLU A 83 9.83 20.87 9.12
CA GLU A 83 8.54 20.37 8.64
C GLU A 83 8.65 19.80 7.21
N GLU A 84 9.45 20.44 6.35
CA GLU A 84 9.74 19.95 5.00
C GLU A 84 10.42 18.58 5.02
N THR A 85 11.42 18.40 5.90
CA THR A 85 12.10 17.11 6.10
C THR A 85 11.11 16.06 6.58
N VAL A 86 10.23 16.39 7.54
CA VAL A 86 9.19 15.47 8.02
C VAL A 86 8.27 15.03 6.86
N ARG A 87 7.87 15.95 5.99
CA ARG A 87 7.05 15.62 4.81
C ARG A 87 7.79 14.69 3.86
N ILE A 88 9.08 14.91 3.58
CA ILE A 88 9.90 14.01 2.76
C ILE A 88 9.91 12.59 3.35
N TYR A 89 10.14 12.46 4.65
CA TYR A 89 10.13 11.17 5.32
C TYR A 89 8.73 10.52 5.30
N ALA A 90 7.67 11.28 5.53
CA ALA A 90 6.30 10.78 5.44
C ALA A 90 5.98 10.22 4.04
N ARG A 91 6.36 10.95 2.96
CA ARG A 91 6.25 10.47 1.58
C ARG A 91 6.98 9.15 1.41
N ALA A 92 8.20 9.06 1.94
CA ALA A 92 9.02 7.87 1.81
C ALA A 92 8.38 6.66 2.50
N TYR A 93 7.93 6.82 3.74
CA TYR A 93 7.24 5.78 4.49
C TYR A 93 5.98 5.29 3.80
N ILE A 94 5.16 6.22 3.30
CA ILE A 94 3.93 5.85 2.62
C ILE A 94 4.21 5.10 1.32
N MET A 95 5.19 5.54 0.50
CA MET A 95 5.59 4.79 -0.70
C MET A 95 6.08 3.38 -0.37
N MET A 96 6.84 3.21 0.72
CA MET A 96 7.27 1.88 1.17
C MET A 96 6.09 1.01 1.57
N LEU A 97 5.15 1.52 2.37
CA LEU A 97 3.94 0.79 2.78
C LEU A 97 3.09 0.38 1.58
N LEU A 98 2.88 1.29 0.63
CA LEU A 98 2.14 1.00 -0.60
C LEU A 98 2.82 -0.11 -1.41
N SER A 99 4.13 -0.02 -1.61
CA SER A 99 4.88 -0.97 -2.42
C SER A 99 5.11 -2.33 -1.77
N THR A 100 5.14 -2.43 -0.44
CA THR A 100 5.51 -3.66 0.27
C THR A 100 4.34 -4.33 0.99
N GLN A 101 3.40 -3.57 1.54
CA GLN A 101 2.31 -4.13 2.34
C GLN A 101 0.99 -4.20 1.58
N LEU A 102 0.61 -3.12 0.90
CA LEU A 102 -0.70 -3.00 0.27
C LEU A 102 -0.74 -3.54 -1.16
N PHE A 103 0.25 -3.18 -1.97
CA PHE A 103 0.30 -3.46 -3.39
C PHE A 103 1.56 -4.24 -3.79
N MET A 104 2.01 -5.16 -2.92
CA MET A 104 3.22 -5.95 -3.13
C MET A 104 3.24 -6.54 -4.54
N TYR A 105 4.25 -6.15 -5.33
CA TYR A 105 4.46 -6.63 -6.69
C TYR A 105 5.39 -7.84 -6.71
N LYS A 106 5.50 -8.53 -7.85
CA LYS A 106 6.40 -9.67 -8.06
C LYS A 106 7.86 -9.38 -7.69
N SER A 107 8.30 -8.11 -7.76
CA SER A 107 9.60 -7.67 -7.25
C SER A 107 9.47 -7.29 -5.77
N ALA A 108 9.42 -8.29 -4.89
CA ALA A 108 9.16 -8.11 -3.46
C ALA A 108 10.14 -7.17 -2.72
N ASN A 109 11.26 -6.79 -3.36
CA ASN A 109 12.30 -5.95 -2.78
C ASN A 109 12.46 -4.60 -3.48
N ARG A 110 11.41 -4.06 -4.14
CA ARG A 110 11.48 -2.79 -4.86
C ARG A 110 10.27 -1.90 -4.62
N VAL A 111 10.52 -0.60 -4.47
CA VAL A 111 9.53 0.47 -4.37
C VAL A 111 9.28 1.03 -5.76
N HIS A 112 8.01 1.13 -6.19
CA HIS A 112 7.67 1.63 -7.52
C HIS A 112 7.44 3.14 -7.47
N LEU A 113 7.96 3.86 -8.46
CA LEU A 113 7.74 5.29 -8.62
C LEU A 113 6.28 5.64 -8.95
N CYS A 114 5.38 4.66 -9.10
CA CYS A 114 4.01 4.96 -9.50
C CYS A 114 3.25 5.73 -8.41
N TRP A 115 3.73 5.63 -7.18
CA TRP A 115 3.17 6.32 -6.04
C TRP A 115 3.53 7.82 -5.97
N LEU A 116 4.49 8.30 -6.77
CA LEU A 116 4.96 9.70 -6.77
C LEU A 116 3.82 10.72 -6.89
N PRO A 117 2.85 10.59 -7.82
CA PRO A 117 1.75 11.55 -7.94
C PRO A 117 0.88 11.64 -6.68
N PHE A 118 0.74 10.54 -5.95
CA PHE A 118 -0.06 10.48 -4.73
C PHE A 118 0.68 11.10 -3.55
N VAL A 119 1.96 10.76 -3.38
CA VAL A 119 2.76 11.30 -2.27
C VAL A 119 3.22 12.74 -2.51
N ALA A 120 3.20 13.23 -3.75
CA ALA A 120 3.40 14.65 -4.04
C ALA A 120 2.36 15.51 -3.29
N ARG A 121 1.11 15.03 -3.23
CA ARG A 121 -0.05 15.71 -2.64
C ARG A 121 -0.54 14.99 -1.38
N LEU A 122 0.32 14.88 -0.35
CA LEU A 122 -0.02 14.20 0.91
C LEU A 122 -1.36 14.65 1.50
N ASP A 123 -1.66 15.96 1.47
CA ASP A 123 -2.92 16.50 2.03
C ASP A 123 -4.18 15.96 1.35
N ASN A 124 -4.05 15.57 0.08
CA ASN A 124 -5.16 15.02 -0.71
C ASN A 124 -5.19 13.50 -0.68
N MET A 125 -4.25 12.86 0.01
CA MET A 125 -4.12 11.41 0.00
C MET A 125 -5.32 10.71 0.64
N GLY A 126 -5.96 11.34 1.63
CA GLY A 126 -7.18 10.83 2.26
C GLY A 126 -8.44 10.87 1.37
N SER A 127 -8.39 11.60 0.24
CA SER A 127 -9.53 11.71 -0.69
C SER A 127 -9.66 10.52 -1.65
N TYR A 128 -8.68 9.61 -1.66
CA TYR A 128 -8.67 8.43 -2.52
C TYR A 128 -9.23 7.21 -1.80
N SER A 129 -9.95 6.38 -2.54
CA SER A 129 -10.50 5.12 -2.05
C SER A 129 -9.41 4.02 -2.01
N TRP A 130 -8.46 4.13 -1.08
CA TRP A 130 -7.38 3.17 -0.88
C TRP A 130 -7.87 1.77 -0.53
N GLY A 131 -8.98 1.66 0.20
CA GLY A 131 -9.60 0.38 0.56
C GLY A 131 -10.11 -0.36 -0.68
N ALA A 132 -10.85 0.32 -1.57
CA ALA A 132 -11.28 -0.31 -2.82
C ALA A 132 -10.11 -0.65 -3.74
N ALA A 133 -9.07 0.18 -3.79
CA ALA A 133 -7.86 -0.11 -4.54
C ALA A 133 -7.16 -1.38 -4.04
N ALA A 134 -6.97 -1.50 -2.71
CA ALA A 134 -6.38 -2.68 -2.08
C ALA A 134 -7.22 -3.94 -2.34
N LEU A 135 -8.55 -3.83 -2.28
CA LEU A 135 -9.46 -4.94 -2.56
C LEU A 135 -9.39 -5.38 -4.04
N ALA A 136 -9.42 -4.43 -4.98
CA ALA A 136 -9.29 -4.71 -6.40
C ALA A 136 -7.94 -5.39 -6.71
N TRP A 137 -6.86 -4.94 -6.07
CA TRP A 137 -5.55 -5.59 -6.18
C TRP A 137 -5.56 -7.01 -5.62
N LEU A 138 -6.17 -7.23 -4.46
CA LEU A 138 -6.33 -8.57 -3.88
C LEU A 138 -7.06 -9.52 -4.83
N TYR A 139 -8.17 -9.08 -5.43
CA TYR A 139 -8.89 -9.87 -6.44
C TYR A 139 -8.02 -10.17 -7.65
N ARG A 140 -7.28 -9.17 -8.17
CA ARG A 140 -6.35 -9.37 -9.28
C ARG A 140 -5.27 -10.40 -8.96
N CYS A 141 -4.72 -10.39 -7.74
CA CYS A 141 -3.74 -11.38 -7.30
C CYS A 141 -4.36 -12.78 -7.20
N LYS A 142 -5.57 -12.91 -6.64
CA LYS A 142 -6.30 -14.19 -6.59
C LYS A 142 -6.57 -14.77 -7.99
N CYS A 143 -7.03 -13.95 -8.93
CA CYS A 143 -7.26 -14.37 -10.32
C CYS A 143 -5.97 -14.84 -11.01
N ARG A 144 -4.81 -14.24 -10.69
CA ARG A 144 -3.52 -14.66 -11.24
C ARG A 144 -3.03 -15.99 -10.67
N VAL A 145 -3.38 -16.32 -9.43
CA VAL A 145 -3.03 -17.60 -8.77
C VAL A 145 -3.88 -18.77 -9.30
N ALA A 146 -5.07 -18.50 -9.85
CA ALA A 146 -5.86 -19.51 -10.57
C ALA A 146 -5.19 -19.99 -11.88
N ASN A 147 -4.11 -19.33 -12.30
CA ASN A 147 -3.28 -19.74 -13.43
C ASN A 147 -2.15 -20.66 -12.94
N ARG A 148 -2.04 -21.88 -13.48
CA ARG A 148 -1.20 -23.00 -13.00
C ARG A 148 0.31 -22.71 -12.88
N ASN A 149 0.78 -21.56 -13.35
CA ASN A 149 2.21 -21.20 -13.42
C ASN A 149 2.68 -20.22 -12.34
N VAL A 150 1.87 -19.94 -11.29
CA VAL A 150 2.22 -18.98 -10.23
C VAL A 150 2.24 -19.67 -8.86
N THR A 151 3.42 -19.77 -8.25
CA THR A 151 3.64 -20.46 -6.96
C THR A 151 3.62 -19.55 -5.73
N ASN A 152 3.64 -18.22 -5.89
CA ASN A 152 3.73 -17.26 -4.78
C ASN A 152 2.60 -16.24 -4.79
N LEU A 153 1.86 -16.16 -3.67
CA LEU A 153 0.84 -15.15 -3.42
C LEU A 153 1.51 -13.86 -2.94
N ALA A 154 1.72 -12.90 -3.85
CA ALA A 154 2.11 -11.53 -3.51
C ALA A 154 0.87 -10.62 -3.56
N GLY A 155 0.58 -9.92 -2.47
CA GLY A 155 -0.60 -9.05 -2.31
C GLY A 155 -0.81 -8.68 -0.84
N PRO A 156 -1.93 -8.02 -0.47
CA PRO A 156 -2.24 -7.67 0.91
C PRO A 156 -2.66 -8.93 1.68
N LEU A 157 -1.69 -9.83 1.90
CA LEU A 157 -1.85 -11.08 2.65
C LEU A 157 -2.41 -10.81 4.04
N GLN A 158 -2.10 -9.65 4.60
CA GLN A 158 -2.60 -9.19 5.88
C GLN A 158 -4.11 -8.91 5.89
N LEU A 159 -4.67 -8.43 4.77
CA LEU A 159 -6.13 -8.29 4.61
C LEU A 159 -6.79 -9.67 4.53
N LEU A 160 -6.20 -10.58 3.74
CA LEU A 160 -6.73 -11.93 3.59
C LEU A 160 -6.66 -12.72 4.90
N SER A 161 -5.54 -12.66 5.62
CA SER A 161 -5.36 -13.36 6.89
C SER A 161 -6.27 -12.79 7.99
N SER A 162 -6.37 -11.45 8.09
CA SER A 162 -7.27 -10.80 9.04
C SER A 162 -8.74 -11.17 8.79
N TRP A 163 -9.16 -11.19 7.52
CA TRP A 163 -10.51 -11.59 7.15
C TRP A 163 -10.79 -13.06 7.47
N ILE A 164 -9.85 -13.97 7.18
CA ILE A 164 -9.98 -15.40 7.49
C ILE A 164 -10.13 -15.60 9.01
N PHE A 165 -9.29 -14.96 9.83
CA PHE A 165 -9.37 -15.08 11.29
C PHE A 165 -10.65 -14.47 11.87
N TRP A 166 -11.14 -13.38 11.27
CA TRP A 166 -12.41 -12.81 11.68
C TRP A 166 -13.60 -13.74 11.35
N ARG A 167 -13.63 -14.27 10.12
CA ARG A 167 -14.72 -15.09 9.58
C ARG A 167 -14.74 -16.52 10.12
N PHE A 168 -13.57 -17.09 10.44
CA PHE A 168 -13.40 -18.46 10.94
C PHE A 168 -12.72 -18.43 12.31
N PRO A 169 -13.50 -18.34 13.41
CA PRO A 169 -12.97 -18.27 14.77
C PRO A 169 -12.05 -19.45 15.14
N THR A 170 -12.29 -20.62 14.55
CA THR A 170 -11.48 -21.84 14.72
C THR A 170 -10.05 -21.72 14.18
N LEU A 171 -9.78 -20.75 13.31
CA LEU A 171 -8.45 -20.50 12.75
C LEU A 171 -7.70 -19.39 13.50
N ARG A 172 -8.30 -18.73 14.50
CA ARG A 172 -7.67 -17.64 15.25
C ARG A 172 -6.48 -18.15 16.07
N THR A 173 -5.36 -17.43 16.02
CA THR A 173 -4.25 -17.62 16.95
C THR A 173 -4.56 -16.94 18.29
N GLN A 174 -4.04 -17.47 19.40
CA GLN A 174 -4.19 -16.85 20.73
C GLN A 174 -3.60 -15.43 20.71
N GLY A 175 -4.45 -14.40 20.74
CA GLY A 175 -4.05 -12.98 20.71
C GLY A 175 -4.86 -12.08 19.76
N PHE A 176 -5.60 -12.66 18.80
CA PHE A 176 -6.40 -11.89 17.84
C PHE A 176 -7.49 -11.02 18.52
N ASP A 177 -8.11 -11.53 19.58
CA ASP A 177 -9.23 -10.85 20.27
C ASP A 177 -8.80 -9.60 21.06
N ALA A 178 -7.50 -9.42 21.33
CA ALA A 178 -6.96 -8.22 21.98
C ALA A 178 -6.73 -7.08 20.95
N GLY A 179 -6.26 -7.41 19.75
CA GLY A 179 -6.05 -6.44 18.66
C GLY A 179 -7.36 -5.98 18.01
N ALA A 180 -8.31 -6.89 17.81
CA ALA A 180 -9.62 -6.59 17.20
C ALA A 180 -10.45 -5.59 18.02
N ARG A 181 -10.35 -5.63 19.36
CA ARG A 181 -11.05 -4.69 20.26
C ARG A 181 -10.53 -3.25 20.16
N LYS A 182 -9.23 -3.05 19.91
CA LYS A 182 -8.65 -1.71 19.70
C LYS A 182 -9.14 -1.07 18.39
N LEU A 183 -9.20 -1.85 17.31
CA LEU A 183 -9.70 -1.37 16.00
C LEU A 183 -11.18 -0.98 16.05
N HIS A 184 -12.00 -1.74 16.79
CA HIS A 184 -13.43 -1.45 16.97
C HIS A 184 -13.67 -0.08 17.65
N SER A 185 -12.83 0.29 18.62
CA SER A 185 -12.93 1.59 19.30
C SER A 185 -12.63 2.78 18.39
N HIS A 186 -11.77 2.64 17.39
CA HIS A 186 -11.39 3.75 16.50
C HIS A 186 -12.43 4.04 15.42
N TYR A 187 -13.15 3.02 14.92
CA TYR A 187 -14.19 3.20 13.91
C TYR A 187 -15.44 3.89 14.47
N VAL A 188 -15.80 3.60 15.73
CA VAL A 188 -16.95 4.23 16.41
C VAL A 188 -16.70 5.71 16.70
N ILE A 189 -15.44 6.12 16.89
CA ILE A 189 -15.08 7.52 17.19
C ILE A 189 -15.03 8.38 15.92
N SER A 190 -14.76 7.80 14.74
CA SER A 190 -14.67 8.55 13.47
C SER A 190 -16.00 8.80 12.76
N HIS A 191 -17.10 8.22 13.26
CA HIS A 191 -18.44 8.30 12.67
C HIS A 191 -19.51 8.84 13.65
N ASN A 192 -19.11 9.57 14.69
CA ASN A 192 -19.99 10.34 15.58
C ASN A 192 -19.61 11.82 15.57
#